data_AF-A0A957CH08-F1
#
_entry.id   AF-A0A957CH08-F1
#
_cell.length_a   1.000
_cell.length_b   1.000
_cell.length_c   1.000
_cell.angle_alpha   90.00
_cell.angle_beta   90.00
_cell.angle_gamma   90.00
#
_symmetry.space_group_name_H-M   'P 1'
#
loop_
_entity.id
_entity.type
_entity.pdbx_description
1 polymer ?
#
loop_
_entity_poly.entity_id
_entity_poly.type
_entity_poly.pdbx_seq_one_letter_code
_entity_poly.pdbx_strand_id
1 'polypeptide(L)'
;NNDIVRFVPTSLGSNTAGTFELYFDGSDVDLNSSAERIEAIAFAPDGRLLISTYRSYNINGMTGKGSDILAFTPTSLGDDTSGAWELYFDGGDVGLSNQQQESVNGLWVDASNNELYLTTIGSFFIDPNFYGNGHDIFTCEASSLGDTTSCIFNSFWQGTDYGFNYVNIDALWIE
;
A
#
# COMPACT_ATOMS: atom_id res chain seq x y z
N ASN A 1 -5.61 -13.60 3.55
CA ASN A 1 -4.94 -14.06 2.33
C ASN A 1 -3.82 -13.08 2.14
N ASN A 2 -2.61 -13.58 2.13
CA ASN A 2 -1.38 -12.78 2.18
C ASN A 2 -0.58 -12.98 0.88
N ASP A 3 -1.24 -13.51 -0.15
CA ASP A 3 -0.66 -13.87 -1.43
C ASP A 3 -1.09 -12.88 -2.51
N ILE A 4 -0.25 -12.71 -3.52
CA ILE A 4 -0.56 -11.91 -4.71
C ILE A 4 -0.62 -12.84 -5.91
N VAL A 5 -1.71 -12.74 -6.67
CA VAL A 5 -1.85 -13.42 -7.95
C VAL A 5 -1.63 -12.43 -9.09
N ARG A 6 -0.90 -12.85 -10.12
CA ARG A 6 -0.67 -12.07 -11.34
C ARG A 6 -1.50 -12.66 -12.46
N PHE A 7 -2.22 -11.78 -13.16
CA PHE A 7 -2.81 -12.12 -14.44
C PHE A 7 -1.78 -11.95 -15.56
N VAL A 8 -1.56 -13.01 -16.34
CA VAL A 8 -0.69 -13.01 -17.52
C VAL A 8 -1.58 -13.06 -18.76
N PRO A 9 -1.83 -11.92 -19.42
CA PRO A 9 -2.72 -11.87 -20.57
C PRO A 9 -2.08 -12.53 -21.79
N THR A 10 -2.88 -13.31 -22.52
CA THR A 10 -2.62 -13.71 -23.91
C THR A 10 -3.36 -12.83 -24.92
N SER A 11 -4.41 -12.13 -24.46
CA SER A 11 -5.17 -11.12 -25.23
C SER A 11 -5.83 -10.13 -24.27
N LEU A 12 -5.83 -8.84 -24.62
CA LEU A 12 -6.56 -7.77 -23.92
C LEU A 12 -7.63 -7.20 -24.85
N GLY A 13 -8.70 -6.63 -24.28
CA GLY A 13 -9.78 -5.97 -25.03
C GLY A 13 -11.16 -6.44 -24.60
N SER A 14 -12.13 -6.46 -25.51
CA SER A 14 -13.51 -6.89 -25.21
C SER A 14 -13.61 -8.34 -24.74
N ASN A 15 -12.67 -9.19 -25.20
CA ASN A 15 -12.49 -10.56 -24.73
C ASN A 15 -11.06 -10.72 -24.21
N THR A 16 -10.85 -10.35 -22.94
CA THR A 16 -9.59 -10.60 -22.22
C THR A 16 -9.40 -12.10 -22.00
N ALA A 17 -8.22 -12.61 -22.32
CA ALA A 17 -7.82 -14.00 -22.14
C ALA A 17 -6.41 -14.07 -21.58
N GLY A 18 -6.12 -15.11 -20.80
CA GLY A 18 -4.84 -15.28 -20.13
C GLY A 18 -4.90 -16.35 -19.04
N THR A 19 -3.87 -16.39 -18.21
CA THR A 19 -3.78 -17.26 -17.04
C THR A 19 -3.51 -16.46 -15.78
N PHE A 20 -3.94 -16.97 -14.64
CA PHE A 20 -3.47 -16.49 -13.35
C PHE A 20 -2.35 -17.38 -12.86
N GLU A 21 -1.35 -16.77 -12.22
CA GLU A 21 -0.27 -17.47 -11.54
C GLU A 21 -0.03 -16.83 -10.17
N LEU A 22 0.51 -17.63 -9.25
CA LEU A 22 1.00 -17.09 -7.99
C LEU A 22 2.23 -16.23 -8.27
N TYR A 23 2.17 -14.97 -7.83
CA TYR A 23 3.27 -14.02 -8.00
C TYR A 23 4.09 -13.92 -6.72
N PHE A 24 3.43 -13.93 -5.57
CA PHE A 24 4.05 -13.78 -4.27
C PHE A 24 3.26 -14.63 -3.27
N ASP A 25 3.94 -15.57 -2.62
CA ASP A 25 3.42 -16.33 -1.49
C ASP A 25 3.85 -15.62 -0.20
N GLY A 26 2.89 -15.06 0.54
CA GLY A 26 3.22 -14.31 1.74
C GLY A 26 3.64 -15.19 2.91
N SER A 27 3.20 -16.44 2.92
CA SER A 27 3.46 -17.36 4.03
C SER A 27 4.93 -17.81 4.08
N ASP A 28 5.61 -17.85 2.94
CA ASP A 28 7.05 -18.13 2.84
C ASP A 28 7.94 -17.00 3.38
N VAL A 29 7.39 -15.80 3.51
CA VAL A 29 8.11 -14.58 3.94
C VAL A 29 7.46 -13.90 5.15
N ASP A 30 6.95 -14.73 6.05
CA ASP A 30 6.47 -14.39 7.40
C ASP A 30 5.17 -13.57 7.49
N LEU A 31 4.39 -13.42 6.41
CA LEU A 31 3.02 -12.89 6.49
C LEU A 31 2.07 -14.01 6.90
N ASN A 32 1.92 -14.25 8.21
CA ASN A 32 1.27 -15.47 8.74
C ASN A 32 0.03 -15.22 9.61
N SER A 33 -0.36 -13.96 9.83
CA SER A 33 -1.52 -13.60 10.63
C SER A 33 -2.65 -12.96 9.83
N SER A 34 -3.83 -12.87 10.42
CA SER A 34 -4.97 -12.13 9.85
C SER A 34 -4.81 -10.62 9.92
N ALA A 35 -3.89 -10.11 10.73
CA ALA A 35 -3.53 -8.70 10.80
C ALA A 35 -2.56 -8.29 9.67
N GLU A 36 -1.83 -9.26 9.12
CA GLU A 36 -0.84 -9.10 8.03
C GLU A 36 -1.44 -9.33 6.64
N ARG A 37 -2.77 -9.31 6.51
CA ARG A 37 -3.41 -9.36 5.19
C ARG A 37 -2.94 -8.17 4.36
N ILE A 38 -2.57 -8.44 3.12
CA ILE A 38 -2.18 -7.40 2.16
C ILE A 38 -3.42 -6.54 1.86
N GLU A 39 -3.32 -5.23 2.06
CA GLU A 39 -4.40 -4.29 1.73
C GLU A 39 -4.04 -3.37 0.57
N ALA A 40 -2.76 -3.06 0.36
CA ALA A 40 -2.30 -2.30 -0.80
C ALA A 40 -1.03 -2.91 -1.37
N ILE A 41 -0.89 -2.80 -2.69
CA ILE A 41 0.34 -3.16 -3.41
C ILE A 41 0.73 -2.06 -4.39
N ALA A 42 2.02 -1.82 -4.55
CA ALA A 42 2.58 -0.99 -5.61
C ALA A 42 4.00 -1.45 -5.95
N PHE A 43 4.64 -0.78 -6.90
CA PHE A 43 6.07 -0.95 -7.15
C PHE A 43 6.79 0.37 -6.89
N ALA A 44 7.88 0.30 -6.12
CA ALA A 44 8.81 1.40 -6.02
C ALA A 44 9.52 1.60 -7.38
N PRO A 45 10.08 2.79 -7.66
CA PRO A 45 10.76 3.05 -8.94
C PRO A 45 12.00 2.18 -9.18
N ASP A 46 12.58 1.63 -8.10
CA ASP A 46 13.68 0.66 -8.15
C ASP A 46 13.23 -0.79 -8.38
N GLY A 47 11.93 -1.03 -8.50
CA GLY A 47 11.33 -2.34 -8.78
C GLY A 47 10.98 -3.16 -7.54
N ARG A 48 11.24 -2.68 -6.33
CA ARG A 48 10.80 -3.36 -5.10
C ARG A 48 9.27 -3.39 -5.02
N LEU A 49 8.73 -4.50 -4.53
CA LEU A 49 7.30 -4.66 -4.28
C LEU A 49 6.95 -3.93 -2.98
N LEU A 50 6.03 -2.96 -3.06
CA LEU A 50 5.54 -2.25 -1.89
C LEU A 50 4.24 -2.88 -1.41
N ILE A 51 4.12 -3.10 -0.10
CA ILE A 51 2.98 -3.76 0.54
C ILE A 51 2.58 -2.97 1.79
N SER A 52 1.28 -2.73 1.96
CA SER A 52 0.70 -2.42 3.28
C SER A 52 -0.03 -3.62 3.84
N THR A 53 -0.23 -3.63 5.17
CA THR A 53 -0.98 -4.68 5.87
C THR A 53 -2.26 -4.14 6.48
N TYR A 54 -3.21 -5.04 6.77
CA TYR A 54 -4.49 -4.69 7.35
C TYR A 54 -4.36 -3.94 8.68
N ARG A 55 -3.48 -4.42 9.56
CA ARG A 55 -3.26 -3.89 10.91
C ARG A 55 -1.79 -4.06 11.28
N SER A 56 -1.49 -4.29 12.55
CA SER A 56 -0.13 -4.54 12.98
C SER A 56 0.46 -5.77 12.30
N TYR A 57 1.75 -5.69 12.00
CA TYR A 57 2.54 -6.81 11.49
C TYR A 57 3.69 -7.14 12.44
N ASN A 58 4.13 -8.39 12.39
CA ASN A 58 5.39 -8.87 12.94
C ASN A 58 6.04 -9.82 11.94
N ILE A 59 6.91 -9.26 11.10
CA ILE A 59 7.50 -9.94 9.95
C ILE A 59 9.01 -9.94 10.16
N ASN A 60 9.61 -11.12 10.28
CA ASN A 60 11.06 -11.29 10.46
C ASN A 60 11.67 -10.37 11.55
N GLY A 61 10.94 -10.18 12.67
CA GLY A 61 11.36 -9.34 13.79
C GLY A 61 11.09 -7.84 13.63
N MET A 62 10.65 -7.37 12.46
CA MET A 62 10.14 -6.02 12.28
C MET A 62 8.69 -5.94 12.74
N THR A 63 8.36 -4.91 13.51
CA THR A 63 6.99 -4.67 13.98
C THR A 63 6.53 -3.28 13.58
N GLY A 64 5.30 -3.16 13.13
CA GLY A 64 4.69 -1.88 12.79
C GLY A 64 3.18 -1.99 12.69
N LYS A 65 2.57 -1.09 11.92
CA LYS A 65 1.13 -0.89 11.79
C LYS A 65 0.70 -0.93 10.32
N GLY A 66 -0.60 -1.05 10.08
CA GLY A 66 -1.15 -1.04 8.72
C GLY A 66 -1.03 0.31 8.02
N SER A 67 -0.65 1.36 8.75
CA SER A 67 -0.32 2.69 8.21
C SER A 67 1.06 2.74 7.53
N ASP A 68 1.88 1.71 7.76
CA ASP A 68 3.24 1.64 7.23
C ASP A 68 3.22 0.96 5.86
N ILE A 69 4.23 1.28 5.04
CA ILE A 69 4.47 0.59 3.76
C ILE A 69 5.80 -0.13 3.86
N LEU A 70 5.79 -1.42 3.57
CA LEU A 70 6.95 -2.29 3.53
C LEU A 70 7.43 -2.42 2.11
N ALA A 71 8.74 -2.39 1.90
CA ALA A 71 9.37 -2.79 0.65
C ALA A 71 9.88 -4.24 0.76
N PHE A 72 9.51 -5.06 -0.21
CA PHE A 72 10.02 -6.41 -0.39
C PHE A 72 10.97 -6.44 -1.59
N THR A 73 12.20 -6.88 -1.33
CA THR A 73 13.20 -7.15 -2.37
C THR A 73 13.25 -8.66 -2.61
N PRO A 74 12.64 -9.18 -3.69
CA PRO A 74 12.59 -10.61 -3.94
C PRO A 74 13.94 -11.16 -4.37
N THR A 75 14.33 -12.30 -3.81
CA THR A 75 15.32 -13.22 -4.38
C THR A 75 14.65 -14.35 -5.18
N SER A 76 13.42 -14.70 -4.85
CA SER A 76 12.52 -15.54 -5.65
C SER A 76 11.05 -15.14 -5.44
N LEU A 77 10.21 -15.44 -6.43
CA LEU A 77 8.78 -15.15 -6.47
C LEU A 77 8.02 -16.42 -6.91
N GLY A 78 6.72 -16.49 -6.65
CA GLY A 78 5.87 -17.66 -6.91
C GLY A 78 5.76 -18.59 -5.71
N ASP A 79 5.68 -19.90 -5.97
CA ASP A 79 5.43 -20.93 -4.93
C ASP A 79 6.52 -21.07 -3.86
N ASP A 80 7.76 -20.64 -4.16
CA ASP A 80 8.87 -20.61 -3.20
C ASP A 80 9.35 -19.15 -3.08
N THR A 81 8.53 -18.27 -2.51
CA THR A 81 8.85 -16.84 -2.41
C THR A 81 9.96 -16.62 -1.36
N SER A 82 10.98 -15.84 -1.70
CA SER A 82 12.05 -15.50 -0.76
C SER A 82 12.58 -14.11 -1.04
N GLY A 83 13.08 -13.43 -0.01
CA GLY A 83 13.61 -12.08 -0.15
C GLY A 83 13.86 -11.40 1.18
N ALA A 84 14.07 -10.09 1.12
CA ALA A 84 14.27 -9.26 2.30
C ALA A 84 13.19 -8.18 2.39
N TRP A 85 12.79 -7.89 3.62
CA TRP A 85 11.87 -6.81 3.95
C TRP A 85 12.62 -5.60 4.49
N GLU A 86 12.13 -4.41 4.15
CA GLU A 86 12.57 -3.13 4.69
C GLU A 86 11.35 -2.24 4.93
N LEU A 87 11.43 -1.33 5.90
CA LEU A 87 10.43 -0.28 6.04
C LEU A 87 10.64 0.75 4.91
N TYR A 88 9.59 1.06 4.15
CA TYR A 88 9.63 2.05 3.07
C TYR A 88 9.03 3.38 3.53
N PHE A 89 7.95 3.33 4.31
CA PHE A 89 7.24 4.50 4.83
C PHE A 89 6.73 4.18 6.23
N ASP A 90 7.10 4.99 7.21
CA ASP A 90 6.59 4.94 8.58
C ASP A 90 5.39 5.87 8.69
N GLY A 91 4.18 5.30 8.80
CA GLY A 91 2.96 6.09 8.92
C GLY A 91 2.85 6.80 10.27
N GLY A 92 3.48 6.26 11.30
CA GLY A 92 3.50 6.83 12.65
C GLY A 92 4.24 8.16 12.71
N ASP A 93 5.37 8.28 12.03
CA ASP A 93 6.16 9.52 11.96
C ASP A 93 5.39 10.69 11.34
N VAL A 94 4.45 10.37 10.45
CA VAL A 94 3.66 11.34 9.70
C VAL A 94 2.21 11.45 10.17
N GLY A 95 1.90 10.92 11.37
CA GLY A 95 0.63 11.15 12.05
C GLY A 95 -0.49 10.15 11.75
N LEU A 96 -0.28 9.17 10.86
CA LEU A 96 -1.23 8.07 10.62
C LEU A 96 -1.13 7.06 11.77
N SER A 97 -1.94 7.26 12.81
CA SER A 97 -1.78 6.60 14.11
C SER A 97 -2.95 5.69 14.51
N ASN A 98 -4.12 5.86 13.91
CA ASN A 98 -5.34 5.12 14.18
C ASN A 98 -5.41 3.82 13.35
N GLN A 99 -5.04 2.72 13.98
CA GLN A 99 -5.02 1.39 13.34
C GLN A 99 -6.39 0.87 12.88
N GLN A 100 -7.51 1.50 13.25
CA GLN A 100 -8.84 1.08 12.79
C GLN A 100 -9.26 1.75 11.49
N GLN A 101 -8.68 2.90 11.15
CA GLN A 101 -9.15 3.75 10.06
C GLN A 101 -8.02 4.22 9.14
N GLU A 102 -6.79 4.33 9.65
CA GLU A 102 -5.65 4.94 8.96
C GLU A 102 -4.65 3.91 8.42
N SER A 103 -5.02 2.62 8.38
CA SER A 103 -4.24 1.65 7.61
C SER A 103 -4.32 2.03 6.13
N VAL A 104 -3.18 2.03 5.45
CA VAL A 104 -3.09 2.28 4.01
C VAL A 104 -3.75 1.11 3.28
N ASN A 105 -4.72 1.40 2.44
CA ASN A 105 -5.44 0.39 1.64
C ASN A 105 -5.49 0.72 0.15
N GLY A 106 -4.78 1.75 -0.28
CA GLY A 106 -4.53 2.08 -1.67
C GLY A 106 -3.21 2.81 -1.74
N LEU A 107 -2.38 2.40 -2.68
CA LEU A 107 -1.04 2.90 -2.85
C LEU A 107 -0.70 2.96 -4.32
N TRP A 108 -0.15 4.08 -4.75
CA TRP A 108 0.56 4.23 -6.01
C TRP A 108 1.78 5.13 -5.80
N VAL A 109 2.84 4.88 -6.55
CA VAL A 109 4.06 5.70 -6.50
C VAL A 109 4.30 6.26 -7.89
N ASP A 110 4.35 7.58 -7.99
CA ASP A 110 4.74 8.25 -9.23
C ASP A 110 6.25 8.12 -9.40
N ALA A 111 6.69 7.32 -10.38
CA ALA A 111 8.10 7.08 -10.61
C ALA A 111 8.86 8.30 -11.17
N SER A 112 8.16 9.35 -11.61
CA SER A 112 8.79 10.56 -12.15
C SER A 112 9.29 11.52 -11.06
N ASN A 113 8.64 11.52 -9.89
CA ASN A 113 8.96 12.41 -8.77
C ASN A 113 9.05 11.72 -7.39
N ASN A 114 8.78 10.40 -7.31
CA ASN A 114 8.68 9.60 -6.08
C ASN A 114 7.55 10.03 -5.13
N GLU A 115 6.50 10.68 -5.64
CA GLU A 115 5.34 11.06 -4.83
C GLU A 115 4.45 9.83 -4.56
N LEU A 116 4.03 9.67 -3.31
CA LEU A 116 3.15 8.59 -2.89
C LEU A 116 1.71 9.07 -2.95
N TYR A 117 0.83 8.29 -3.54
CA TYR A 117 -0.61 8.50 -3.56
C TYR A 117 -1.27 7.45 -2.71
N LEU A 118 -2.03 7.88 -1.72
CA LEU A 118 -2.48 7.06 -0.61
C LEU A 118 -3.99 7.17 -0.42
N THR A 119 -4.59 6.06 -0.01
CA THR A 119 -5.92 6.02 0.61
C THR A 119 -5.83 5.23 1.91
N THR A 120 -6.79 5.45 2.80
CA THR A 120 -6.89 4.74 4.08
C THR A 120 -8.20 3.96 4.19
N ILE A 121 -8.23 2.89 5.00
CA ILE A 121 -9.43 2.05 5.21
C ILE A 121 -10.66 2.86 5.64
N GLY A 122 -10.46 4.01 6.29
CA GLY A 122 -11.51 4.94 6.67
C GLY A 122 -10.97 6.35 6.83
N SER A 123 -11.48 7.07 7.83
CA SER A 123 -11.04 8.44 8.13
C SER A 123 -9.58 8.53 8.54
N PHE A 124 -8.91 9.54 8.01
CA PHE A 124 -7.57 9.93 8.45
C PHE A 124 -7.58 11.34 9.02
N PHE A 125 -6.76 11.54 10.05
CA PHE A 125 -6.50 12.79 10.71
C PHE A 125 -5.01 12.87 11.00
N ILE A 126 -4.27 13.58 10.14
CA ILE A 126 -2.83 13.76 10.30
C ILE A 126 -2.57 14.95 11.22
N ASP A 127 -3.26 16.07 10.94
CA ASP A 127 -3.22 17.26 11.77
C ASP A 127 -4.50 18.10 11.62
N PRO A 128 -4.72 19.17 12.42
CA PRO A 128 -5.93 19.99 12.35
C PRO A 128 -6.23 20.65 10.99
N ASN A 129 -5.22 20.79 10.12
CA ASN A 129 -5.32 21.35 8.78
C ASN A 129 -5.32 20.28 7.68
N PHE A 130 -4.99 19.02 8.00
CA PHE A 130 -4.98 17.93 7.04
C PHE A 130 -5.64 16.66 7.58
N TYR A 131 -6.85 16.42 7.12
CA TYR A 131 -7.70 15.29 7.45
C TYR A 131 -8.65 14.99 6.29
N GLY A 132 -9.20 13.78 6.27
CA GLY A 132 -10.08 13.32 5.22
C GLY A 132 -10.69 11.97 5.53
N ASN A 133 -11.13 11.27 4.49
CA ASN A 133 -11.81 10.01 4.66
C ASN A 133 -11.41 8.93 3.64
N GLY A 134 -11.93 7.72 3.82
CA GLY A 134 -11.50 6.54 3.07
C GLY A 134 -11.85 6.55 1.58
N HIS A 135 -12.59 7.57 1.12
CA HIS A 135 -12.84 7.79 -0.30
C HIS A 135 -12.09 9.01 -0.86
N ASP A 136 -11.15 9.56 -0.11
CA ASP A 136 -10.26 10.62 -0.58
C ASP A 136 -8.91 10.01 -0.96
N ILE A 137 -8.28 10.57 -1.99
CA ILE A 137 -6.89 10.31 -2.34
C ILE A 137 -6.07 11.51 -1.90
N PHE A 138 -5.01 11.26 -1.15
CA PHE A 138 -4.03 12.26 -0.76
C PHE A 138 -2.63 11.86 -1.20
N THR A 139 -1.76 12.85 -1.35
CA THR A 139 -0.35 12.60 -1.68
C THR A 139 0.57 12.86 -0.50
N CYS A 140 1.67 12.11 -0.44
CA CYS A 140 2.86 12.45 0.34
C CYS A 140 3.99 12.82 -0.63
N GLU A 141 4.36 14.10 -0.62
CA GLU A 141 5.65 14.56 -1.16
C GLU A 141 6.72 14.29 -0.10
N ALA A 142 7.37 13.13 -0.21
CA ALA A 142 8.32 12.65 0.80
C ALA A 142 9.63 13.45 0.73
N SER A 143 10.04 13.99 1.87
CA SER A 143 11.39 14.55 2.09
C SER A 143 12.35 13.51 2.69
N SER A 144 11.82 12.51 3.39
CA SER A 144 12.52 11.28 3.76
C SER A 144 11.55 10.10 3.85
N LEU A 145 12.09 8.90 3.64
CA LEU A 145 11.39 7.61 3.65
C LEU A 145 12.19 6.61 4.52
N GLY A 146 11.54 5.52 4.95
CA GLY A 146 12.10 4.50 5.85
C GLY A 146 11.83 4.80 7.33
N ASP A 147 12.75 4.39 8.22
CA ASP A 147 12.65 4.52 9.69
C ASP A 147 12.48 5.97 10.21
N THR A 148 12.72 6.97 9.35
CA THR A 148 12.37 8.35 9.64
C THR A 148 11.68 8.92 8.40
N THR A 149 10.36 8.94 8.44
CA THR A 149 9.54 9.40 7.32
C THR A 149 9.06 10.83 7.54
N SER A 150 9.17 11.67 6.52
CA SER A 150 8.59 13.02 6.55
C SER A 150 7.97 13.39 5.21
N CYS A 151 6.75 13.92 5.26
CA CYS A 151 5.95 14.24 4.09
C CYS A 151 5.41 15.66 4.17
N ILE A 152 5.22 16.27 3.00
CA ILE A 152 4.21 17.32 2.83
C ILE A 152 2.99 16.64 2.21
N PHE A 153 1.84 16.77 2.88
CA PHE A 153 0.60 16.17 2.40
C PHE A 153 -0.25 17.16 1.60
N ASN A 154 -0.84 16.67 0.51
CA ASN A 154 -1.79 17.43 -0.31
C ASN A 154 -3.05 16.60 -0.59
N SER A 155 -4.20 17.26 -0.71
CA SER A 155 -5.40 16.61 -1.25
C SER A 155 -5.23 16.46 -2.76
N PHE A 156 -5.40 15.24 -3.27
CA PHE A 156 -5.38 14.97 -4.70
C PHE A 156 -6.81 14.89 -5.27
N TRP A 157 -7.66 14.10 -4.61
CA TRP A 157 -9.02 13.86 -5.06
C TRP A 157 -9.95 13.62 -3.87
N GLN A 158 -11.11 14.30 -3.87
CA GLN A 158 -12.10 14.20 -2.79
C GLN A 158 -13.31 13.42 -3.29
N GLY A 159 -13.54 12.20 -2.80
CA GLY A 159 -14.59 11.34 -3.35
C GLY A 159 -16.01 11.85 -3.08
N THR A 160 -16.22 12.58 -1.99
CA THR A 160 -17.49 13.25 -1.67
C THR A 160 -17.94 14.19 -2.80
N ASP A 161 -17.01 14.94 -3.41
CA ASP A 161 -17.30 15.88 -4.49
C ASP A 161 -17.81 15.18 -5.76
N TYR A 162 -17.55 13.89 -5.89
CA TYR A 162 -17.96 13.06 -7.03
C TYR A 162 -19.04 12.02 -6.67
N GLY A 163 -19.62 12.11 -5.46
CA GLY A 163 -20.74 11.27 -5.04
C GLY A 163 -20.36 9.92 -4.41
N PHE A 164 -19.09 9.68 -4.09
CA PHE A 164 -18.59 8.43 -3.50
C PHE A 164 -18.76 8.36 -1.97
N ASN A 165 -19.79 8.99 -1.42
CA ASN A 165 -20.00 9.22 0.03
C ASN A 165 -20.02 7.97 0.94
N TYR A 166 -20.09 6.76 0.38
CA TYR A 166 -20.28 5.51 1.13
C TYR A 166 -19.39 4.35 0.68
N VAL A 167 -18.39 4.62 -0.15
CA VAL A 167 -17.50 3.58 -0.69
C VAL A 167 -16.06 4.04 -0.52
N ASN A 168 -15.24 3.23 0.14
CA ASN A 168 -13.83 3.54 0.29
C ASN A 168 -13.08 3.12 -0.98
N ILE A 169 -12.00 3.82 -1.29
CA ILE A 169 -11.06 3.39 -2.31
C ILE A 169 -10.16 2.33 -1.67
N ASP A 170 -10.03 1.17 -2.31
CA ASP A 170 -9.26 0.01 -1.88
C ASP A 170 -8.16 -0.40 -2.87
N ALA A 171 -7.99 0.40 -3.93
CA ALA A 171 -6.87 0.34 -4.87
C ALA A 171 -6.87 1.60 -5.73
N LEU A 172 -5.69 2.05 -6.15
CA LEU A 172 -5.57 3.16 -7.09
C LEU A 172 -4.37 2.99 -8.00
N TRP A 173 -4.48 3.58 -9.18
CA TRP A 173 -3.39 3.74 -10.13
C TRP A 173 -3.69 5.01 -10.93
N ILE A 174 -2.67 5.83 -11.11
CA ILE A 174 -2.79 7.16 -11.72
C ILE A 174 -1.82 7.21 -12.90
N GLU A 175 -2.28 7.79 -14.01
CA GLU A 175 -1.55 7.91 -15.28
C GLU A 175 -1.40 9.38 -15.70
#